data_AF-A0A949LRR3-F1
#
_entry.id   AF-A0A949LRR3-F1
#
_cell.length_a   1.000
_cell.length_b   1.000
_cell.length_c   1.000
_cell.angle_alpha   90.00
_cell.angle_beta   90.00
_cell.angle_gamma   90.00
#
_symmetry.space_group_name_H-M   'P 1'
#
loop_
_entity.id
_entity.type
_entity.pdbx_description
1 polymer ?
#
loop_
_entity_poly.entity_id
_entity_poly.type
_entity_poly.pdbx_seq_one_letter_code
_entity_poly.pdbx_strand_id
1 'polypeptide(L)'
;AADITLLHCVSAYPAPVAEANLSAIAAIRKTTGCKVGWSDHTRSPAVVERAVHHWNASVVEFHLDLDGKGAEYASGHCWLPEEIAPVIARVRESFLADGAGFKEPQPSERADRDWRADPTDGMRPLRHIRPVWEGAA
;
A
#
# COMPACT_ATOMS: atom_id res chain seq x y z
N ALA A 1 -28.77 14.55 -7.39
CA ALA A 1 -28.07 13.25 -7.39
C ALA A 1 -27.62 12.95 -5.97
N ALA A 2 -27.77 11.71 -5.51
CA ALA A 2 -27.24 11.24 -4.23
C ALA A 2 -26.04 10.31 -4.54
N ASP A 3 -24.99 10.36 -3.70
CA ASP A 3 -23.73 9.59 -3.83
C ASP A 3 -22.87 9.93 -5.07
N ILE A 4 -22.32 11.14 -5.10
CA ILE A 4 -21.35 11.57 -6.13
C ILE A 4 -19.92 11.33 -5.62
N THR A 5 -19.09 10.72 -6.46
CA THR A 5 -17.63 10.67 -6.28
C THR A 5 -16.97 11.54 -7.35
N LEU A 6 -16.05 12.42 -6.94
CA LEU A 6 -15.25 13.23 -7.86
C LEU A 6 -13.91 12.56 -8.09
N LEU A 7 -13.38 12.59 -9.31
CA LEU A 7 -12.04 12.07 -9.59
C LEU A 7 -11.11 13.26 -9.86
N HIS A 8 -10.05 13.39 -9.05
CA HIS A 8 -8.94 14.27 -9.39
C HIS A 8 -8.22 13.68 -10.62
N CYS A 9 -7.78 14.53 -11.54
CA CYS A 9 -7.18 14.11 -12.80
C CYS A 9 -6.20 15.18 -13.30
N VAL A 10 -5.14 14.74 -13.99
CA VAL A 10 -4.31 15.58 -14.84
C VAL A 10 -4.54 15.14 -16.29
N SER A 11 -5.02 16.05 -17.14
CA SER A 11 -5.35 15.74 -18.55
C SER A 11 -4.11 15.79 -19.45
N ALA A 12 -3.14 14.92 -19.19
CA ALA A 12 -1.92 14.73 -19.97
C ALA A 12 -1.67 13.23 -20.16
N TYR A 13 -1.13 12.83 -21.32
CA TYR A 13 -1.05 11.43 -21.77
C TYR A 13 0.35 11.13 -22.33
N PRO A 14 1.32 10.71 -21.48
CA PRO A 14 1.17 10.43 -20.05
C PRO A 14 1.34 11.70 -19.19
N ALA A 15 0.71 11.70 -18.02
CA ALA A 15 0.90 12.74 -17.01
C ALA A 15 2.24 12.51 -16.27
N PRO A 16 3.14 13.51 -16.18
CA PRO A 16 4.36 13.36 -15.39
C PRO A 16 4.06 13.12 -13.91
N VAL A 17 4.82 12.24 -13.26
CA VAL A 17 4.65 11.92 -11.82
C VAL A 17 4.72 13.17 -10.94
N ALA A 18 5.63 14.10 -11.26
CA ALA A 18 5.79 15.35 -10.52
C ALA A 18 4.59 16.31 -10.65
N GLU A 19 3.76 16.12 -11.68
CA GLU A 19 2.59 16.96 -11.99
C GLU A 19 1.27 16.33 -11.53
N ALA A 20 1.28 15.08 -11.06
CA ALA A 20 0.07 14.35 -10.62
C ALA A 20 -0.76 15.10 -9.55
N ASN A 21 -0.08 15.90 -8.70
CA ASN A 21 -0.70 16.79 -7.71
C ASN A 21 -1.75 16.09 -6.82
N LEU A 22 -1.43 14.89 -6.31
CA LEU A 22 -2.39 14.07 -5.55
C LEU A 22 -2.94 14.75 -4.28
N SER A 23 -2.29 15.79 -3.77
CA SER A 23 -2.83 16.60 -2.66
C SER A 23 -4.13 17.31 -3.01
N ALA A 24 -4.44 17.51 -4.30
CA ALA A 24 -5.71 18.02 -4.77
C ALA A 24 -6.89 17.14 -4.35
N ILE A 25 -6.68 15.83 -4.14
CA ILE A 25 -7.71 14.91 -3.63
C ILE A 25 -8.26 15.43 -2.29
N ALA A 26 -7.37 15.83 -1.38
CA ALA A 26 -7.76 16.37 -0.08
C ALA A 26 -8.45 17.74 -0.20
N ALA A 27 -7.96 18.60 -1.09
CA ALA A 27 -8.55 19.93 -1.33
C ALA A 27 -9.97 19.82 -1.92
N ILE A 28 -10.17 18.98 -2.92
CA ILE A 28 -11.48 18.73 -3.54
C ILE A 28 -12.45 18.16 -2.50
N ARG A 29 -11.99 17.18 -1.70
CA ARG A 29 -12.79 16.56 -0.63
C ARG A 29 -13.25 17.59 0.39
N LYS A 30 -12.34 18.46 0.84
CA LYS A 30 -12.63 19.53 1.80
C LYS A 30 -13.65 20.54 1.25
N THR A 31 -13.52 20.93 -0.01
CA THR A 31 -14.37 21.96 -0.63
C THR A 31 -15.77 21.44 -0.97
N THR A 32 -15.87 20.18 -1.38
CA THR A 32 -17.11 19.63 -1.94
C THR A 32 -17.89 18.75 -0.95
N GLY A 33 -17.23 18.20 0.07
CA GLY A 33 -17.81 17.18 0.95
C GLY A 33 -18.03 15.82 0.28
N CYS A 34 -17.67 15.67 -1.00
CA CYS A 34 -17.83 14.43 -1.75
C CYS A 34 -16.69 13.44 -1.45
N LYS A 35 -16.93 12.16 -1.73
CA LYS A 35 -15.84 11.19 -1.91
C LYS A 35 -14.97 11.64 -3.08
N VAL A 36 -13.67 11.41 -2.98
CA VAL A 36 -12.73 11.80 -4.03
C VAL A 36 -11.76 10.66 -4.33
N GLY A 37 -11.70 10.28 -5.61
CA GLY A 37 -10.76 9.32 -6.17
C GLY A 37 -9.72 9.96 -7.08
N TRP A 38 -9.03 9.12 -7.85
CA TRP A 38 -7.94 9.47 -8.75
C TRP A 38 -8.21 8.88 -10.14
N SER A 39 -8.08 9.68 -11.19
CA SER A 39 -8.04 9.24 -12.58
C SER A 39 -6.61 9.34 -13.07
N ASP A 40 -5.95 8.19 -13.20
CA ASP A 40 -4.54 8.08 -13.52
C ASP A 40 -4.28 8.10 -15.03
N HIS A 41 -3.34 8.96 -15.43
CA HIS A 41 -2.70 8.93 -16.75
C HIS A 41 -1.17 8.83 -16.64
N THR A 42 -0.65 8.49 -15.46
CA THR A 42 0.80 8.47 -15.21
C THR A 42 1.44 7.14 -15.58
N ARG A 43 0.64 6.06 -15.58
CA ARG A 43 1.13 4.68 -15.72
C ARG A 43 2.26 4.37 -14.74
N SER A 44 2.15 4.89 -13.51
CA SER A 44 3.16 4.74 -12.46
C SER A 44 2.60 4.01 -11.25
N PRO A 45 3.20 2.88 -10.82
CA PRO A 45 2.75 2.16 -9.63
C PRO A 45 2.79 3.04 -8.37
N ALA A 46 3.85 3.85 -8.25
CA ALA A 46 4.06 4.73 -7.10
C ALA A 46 2.96 5.79 -6.96
N VAL A 47 2.42 6.29 -8.09
CA VAL A 47 1.33 7.28 -8.07
C VAL A 47 0.04 6.63 -7.60
N VAL A 48 -0.31 5.46 -8.14
CA VAL A 48 -1.51 4.70 -7.75
C VAL A 48 -1.48 4.35 -6.26
N GLU A 49 -0.38 3.76 -5.79
CA GLU A 49 -0.20 3.39 -4.38
C GLU A 49 -0.28 4.62 -3.46
N ARG A 50 0.35 5.74 -3.84
CA ARG A 50 0.32 6.97 -3.04
C ARG A 50 -1.08 7.61 -3.03
N ALA A 51 -1.82 7.54 -4.13
CA ALA A 51 -3.19 8.04 -4.20
C ALA A 51 -4.09 7.27 -3.21
N VAL A 52 -3.97 5.95 -3.18
CA VAL A 52 -4.77 5.10 -2.28
C VAL A 52 -4.30 5.24 -0.83
N HIS A 53 -3.04 4.96 -0.52
CA HIS A 53 -2.59 4.81 0.87
C HIS A 53 -2.38 6.12 1.62
N HIS A 54 -1.92 7.17 0.93
CA HIS A 54 -1.64 8.45 1.60
C HIS A 54 -2.81 9.43 1.45
N TRP A 55 -3.38 9.54 0.25
CA TRP A 55 -4.45 10.51 -0.04
C TRP A 55 -5.85 9.94 0.15
N ASN A 56 -5.95 8.64 0.46
CA ASN A 56 -7.20 7.93 0.69
C ASN A 56 -8.17 8.09 -0.49
N ALA A 57 -7.66 7.96 -1.72
CA ALA A 57 -8.48 7.98 -2.93
C ALA A 57 -9.52 6.87 -2.86
N SER A 58 -10.81 7.24 -2.97
CA SER A 58 -11.91 6.27 -2.82
C SER A 58 -12.08 5.33 -4.02
N VAL A 59 -11.60 5.77 -5.18
CA VAL A 59 -11.63 5.04 -6.46
C VAL A 59 -10.35 5.39 -7.21
N VAL A 60 -9.80 4.43 -7.95
CA VAL A 60 -8.74 4.68 -8.94
C VAL A 60 -9.27 4.24 -10.31
N GLU A 61 -9.23 5.15 -11.27
CA GLU A 61 -9.47 4.91 -12.70
C GLU A 61 -8.12 4.97 -13.43
N PHE A 62 -7.92 4.15 -14.45
CA PHE A 62 -6.74 4.14 -15.31
C PHE A 62 -7.09 3.55 -16.67
N HIS A 63 -6.26 3.81 -17.67
CA HIS A 63 -6.43 3.22 -19.01
C HIS A 63 -5.78 1.85 -19.09
N LEU A 64 -6.49 0.90 -19.70
CA LEU A 64 -6.01 -0.47 -19.91
C LEU A 64 -6.03 -0.78 -21.40
N ASP A 65 -4.89 -1.22 -21.93
CA ASP A 65 -4.81 -1.89 -23.23
C ASP A 65 -4.64 -3.39 -23.00
N LEU A 66 -5.20 -4.24 -23.86
CA LEU A 66 -5.19 -5.69 -23.65
C LEU A 66 -3.94 -6.36 -24.25
N ASP A 67 -3.37 -5.81 -25.32
CA ASP A 67 -2.32 -6.48 -26.10
C ASP A 67 -1.28 -5.53 -26.72
N GLY A 68 -1.31 -4.26 -26.34
CA GLY A 68 -0.40 -3.20 -26.79
C GLY A 68 -0.69 -2.71 -28.21
N LYS A 69 -1.85 -3.03 -28.79
CA LYS A 69 -2.19 -2.67 -30.18
C LYS A 69 -3.32 -1.66 -30.30
N GLY A 70 -3.95 -1.26 -29.19
CA GLY A 70 -4.95 -0.21 -29.21
C GLY A 70 -4.37 1.13 -29.65
N ALA A 71 -5.23 1.98 -30.22
CA ALA A 71 -4.82 3.28 -30.77
C ALA A 71 -4.18 4.20 -29.71
N GLU A 72 -4.57 4.05 -28.45
CA GLU A 72 -4.07 4.84 -27.33
C GLU A 72 -2.87 4.22 -26.61
N TYR A 73 -2.42 3.02 -26.98
CA TYR A 73 -1.25 2.42 -26.32
C TYR A 73 0.03 3.22 -26.57
N ALA A 74 0.18 3.76 -27.79
CA ALA A 74 1.37 4.49 -28.22
C ALA A 74 1.63 5.79 -27.44
N SER A 75 0.61 6.39 -26.81
CA SER A 75 0.79 7.56 -25.93
C SER A 75 1.34 7.18 -24.55
N GLY A 76 1.44 5.89 -24.22
CA GLY A 76 2.20 5.42 -23.06
C GLY A 76 1.51 5.58 -21.71
N HIS A 77 0.24 6.01 -21.66
CA HIS A 77 -0.55 6.11 -20.43
C HIS A 77 -1.38 4.84 -20.12
N CYS A 78 -1.53 3.93 -21.09
CA CYS A 78 -2.27 2.69 -20.93
C CYS A 78 -1.42 1.61 -20.26
N TRP A 79 -1.99 0.91 -19.28
CA TRP A 79 -1.40 -0.29 -18.69
C TRP A 79 -1.72 -1.53 -19.51
N LEU A 80 -0.81 -2.50 -19.54
CA LEU A 80 -1.15 -3.88 -19.90
C LEU A 80 -1.67 -4.65 -18.67
N PRO A 81 -2.47 -5.73 -18.85
CA PRO A 81 -3.05 -6.47 -17.73
C PRO A 81 -1.99 -7.03 -16.78
N GLU A 82 -0.89 -7.57 -17.31
CA GLU A 82 0.24 -8.11 -16.55
C GLU A 82 1.02 -7.05 -15.79
N GLU A 83 0.95 -5.78 -16.20
CA GLU A 83 1.64 -4.67 -15.56
C GLU A 83 0.83 -4.08 -14.39
N ILE A 84 -0.48 -3.91 -14.57
CA ILE A 84 -1.34 -3.32 -13.52
C ILE A 84 -1.78 -4.35 -12.47
N ALA A 85 -1.92 -5.63 -12.83
CA ALA A 85 -2.29 -6.69 -11.90
C ALA A 85 -1.42 -6.71 -10.60
N PRO A 86 -0.08 -6.67 -10.65
CA PRO A 86 0.74 -6.63 -9.43
C PRO A 86 0.60 -5.32 -8.65
N VAL A 87 0.23 -4.20 -9.28
CA VAL A 87 -0.04 -2.93 -8.56
C VAL A 87 -1.34 -3.06 -7.76
N ILE A 88 -2.40 -3.57 -8.38
CA ILE A 88 -3.69 -3.81 -7.71
C ILE A 88 -3.52 -4.82 -6.56
N ALA A 89 -2.75 -5.88 -6.79
CA ALA A 89 -2.46 -6.87 -5.75
C ALA A 89 -1.75 -6.23 -4.54
N ARG A 90 -0.71 -5.42 -4.77
CA ARG A 90 0.02 -4.73 -3.71
C ARG A 90 -0.84 -3.73 -2.94
N VAL A 91 -1.70 -2.97 -3.63
CA VAL A 91 -2.66 -2.06 -2.98
C VAL A 91 -3.65 -2.82 -2.08
N ARG A 92 -4.07 -4.02 -2.47
CA ARG A 92 -4.97 -4.85 -1.64
C ARG A 92 -4.24 -5.49 -0.47
N GLU A 93 -3.05 -6.01 -0.70
CA GLU A 93 -2.22 -6.66 0.31
C GLU A 93 -1.79 -5.67 1.40
N SER A 94 -1.47 -4.42 1.05
CA SER A 94 -1.04 -3.42 2.02
C SER A 94 -2.10 -3.08 3.07
N PHE A 95 -3.39 -3.14 2.73
CA PHE A 95 -4.46 -3.01 3.74
C PHE A 95 -4.45 -4.14 4.78
N LEU A 96 -3.97 -5.34 4.41
CA LEU A 96 -3.82 -6.44 5.36
C LEU A 96 -2.67 -6.17 6.34
N ALA A 97 -1.67 -5.38 5.94
CA ALA A 97 -0.49 -5.09 6.75
C ALA A 97 -0.76 -4.13 7.92
N ASP A 98 -1.85 -3.35 7.89
CA ASP A 98 -2.23 -2.44 8.98
C ASP A 98 -2.55 -3.20 10.28
N GLY A 99 -3.07 -4.42 10.17
CA GLY A 99 -3.48 -5.23 11.31
C GLY A 99 -4.53 -4.53 12.18
N ALA A 100 -4.48 -4.78 13.50
CA ALA A 100 -5.45 -4.22 14.45
C ALA A 100 -4.96 -2.96 15.19
N GLY A 101 -3.73 -2.50 14.93
CA GLY A 101 -3.12 -1.36 15.63
C GLY A 101 -2.70 -1.61 17.09
N PHE A 102 -2.98 -2.79 17.65
CA PHE A 102 -2.54 -3.17 19.01
C PHE A 102 -1.16 -3.82 18.97
N LYS A 103 -0.21 -3.30 19.78
CA LYS A 103 1.12 -3.89 19.88
C LYS A 103 1.13 -5.07 20.84
N GLU A 104 1.12 -6.27 20.27
CA GLU A 104 1.33 -7.53 20.97
C GLU A 104 2.26 -8.46 20.16
N PRO A 105 2.80 -9.53 20.77
CA PRO A 105 3.51 -10.55 20.02
C PRO A 105 2.60 -11.20 18.97
N GLN A 106 3.02 -11.16 17.72
CA GLN A 106 2.36 -11.86 16.62
C GLN A 106 2.51 -13.39 16.80
N PRO A 107 1.61 -14.21 16.22
CA PRO A 107 1.73 -15.66 16.29
C PRO A 107 3.11 -16.20 15.84
N SER A 108 3.71 -15.56 14.83
CA SER A 108 5.07 -15.88 14.35
C SER A 108 6.18 -15.59 15.36
N GLU A 109 5.96 -14.69 16.33
CA GLU A 109 6.93 -14.36 17.37
C GLU A 109 6.91 -15.35 18.54
N ARG A 110 5.92 -16.26 18.63
CA ARG A 110 5.73 -17.13 19.80
C ARG A 110 6.88 -18.10 20.04
N ALA A 111 7.37 -18.75 18.99
CA ALA A 111 8.50 -19.69 19.08
C ALA A 111 9.82 -18.95 19.36
N ASP A 112 9.95 -17.74 18.81
CA ASP A 112 11.12 -16.89 18.99
C ASP A 112 11.24 -16.32 20.39
N ARG A 113 10.10 -16.11 21.06
CA ARG A 113 10.02 -15.45 22.36
C ARG A 113 10.97 -16.06 23.38
N ASP A 114 11.07 -17.39 23.39
CA ASP A 114 11.88 -18.10 24.38
C ASP A 114 13.38 -17.94 24.12
N TRP A 115 13.79 -17.56 22.90
CA TRP A 115 15.17 -17.26 22.52
C TRP A 115 15.56 -15.78 22.61
N ARG A 116 14.63 -14.90 23.01
CA ARG A 116 14.92 -13.48 23.26
C ARG A 116 15.57 -13.27 24.64
N ALA A 117 16.04 -12.06 24.90
CA ALA A 117 16.71 -11.71 26.15
C ALA A 117 15.74 -11.79 27.33
N ASP A 118 16.13 -12.48 28.40
CA ASP A 118 15.35 -12.55 29.63
C ASP A 118 15.29 -11.18 30.31
N PRO A 119 14.11 -10.66 30.66
CA PRO A 119 13.99 -9.34 31.30
C PRO A 119 14.59 -9.30 32.72
N THR A 120 14.88 -10.45 33.32
CA THR A 120 15.40 -10.56 34.68
C THR A 120 16.91 -10.38 34.74
N ASP A 121 17.64 -11.01 33.81
CA ASP A 121 19.12 -11.06 33.84
C ASP A 121 19.79 -10.66 32.51
N GLY A 122 19.00 -10.37 31.47
CA GLY A 122 19.47 -9.94 30.15
C GLY A 122 20.06 -11.05 29.28
N MET A 123 20.17 -12.29 29.79
CA MET A 123 20.80 -13.39 29.06
C MET A 123 19.79 -14.11 28.15
N ARG A 124 20.31 -14.77 27.11
CA ARG A 124 19.53 -15.61 26.18
C ARG A 124 19.94 -17.08 26.33
N PRO A 125 19.00 -18.04 26.17
CA PRO A 125 17.55 -17.86 26.04
C PRO A 125 16.88 -17.42 27.35
N LEU A 126 15.54 -17.34 27.40
CA LEU A 126 14.80 -17.12 28.65
C LEU A 126 15.19 -18.15 29.71
N ARG A 127 15.27 -17.71 30.98
CA ARG A 127 15.80 -18.50 32.10
C ARG A 127 15.12 -19.87 32.26
N HIS A 128 13.84 -19.97 31.94
CA HIS A 128 13.07 -21.21 32.07
C HIS A 128 13.41 -22.30 31.02
N ILE A 129 14.10 -21.97 29.93
CA ILE A 129 14.55 -22.96 28.92
C ILE A 129 16.07 -23.09 28.85
N ARG A 130 16.82 -22.40 29.72
CA ARG A 130 18.26 -22.62 29.80
C ARG A 130 18.51 -24.03 30.33
N PRO A 131 19.44 -24.79 29.75
CA PRO A 131 19.92 -25.98 30.41
C PRO A 131 20.45 -25.57 31.78
N VAL A 132 20.01 -26.26 32.83
CA VAL A 132 20.72 -26.20 34.11
C VAL A 132 22.10 -26.76 33.80
N TRP A 133 23.12 -25.92 33.79
CA TRP A 133 24.49 -26.40 33.78
C TRP A 133 24.71 -27.09 35.12
N GLU A 134 24.44 -28.39 35.18
CA GLU A 134 24.97 -29.25 36.22
C GLU A 134 26.42 -29.47 35.84
N GLY A 135 27.32 -28.77 36.53
CA GLY A 135 28.73 -28.78 36.20
C GLY A 135 29.28 -30.20 36.05
N ALA A 136 30.07 -30.40 34.99
CA ALA A 136 30.93 -31.56 34.91
C ALA A 136 31.75 -31.62 36.20
N ALA A 137 31.53 -32.69 36.97
CA ALA A 137 32.29 -33.07 38.14
C ALA A 137 33.78 -33.27 37.83
#